data_AF-A0A941S437-F1
#
_entry.id   AF-A0A941S437-F1
#
_cell.length_a   1.000
_cell.length_b   1.000
_cell.length_c   1.000
_cell.angle_alpha   90.00
_cell.angle_beta   90.00
_cell.angle_gamma   90.00
#
_symmetry.space_group_name_H-M   'P 1'
#
loop_
_entity.id
_entity.type
_entity.pdbx_description
1 polymer ?
#
loop_
_entity_poly.entity_id
_entity_poly.type
_entity_poly.pdbx_seq_one_letter_code
_entity_poly.pdbx_strand_id
1 'polypeptide(L)'
;GALSPLHAYVGSSWVDAVSHGHNGYLQLTVTLGFVGLVLAMVAVILTPAAAFWRIDDMDRLLKAFMFALFVFFVFHNLTESDFLESDGASWVVFLLMMAILRDYRLRRMP
;
A
#
# COMPACT_ATOMS: atom_id res chain seq x y z
N GLY A 1 -14.91 -26.21 -3.01
CA GLY A 1 -14.32 -27.32 -3.78
C GLY A 1 -15.41 -28.08 -4.52
N ALA A 2 -15.06 -28.76 -5.62
CA ALA A 2 -16.01 -29.38 -6.58
C ALA A 2 -16.99 -30.42 -6.00
N LEU A 3 -16.78 -30.87 -4.76
CA LEU A 3 -17.66 -31.80 -4.03
C LEU A 3 -18.67 -31.10 -3.09
N SER A 4 -18.68 -29.76 -3.08
CA SER A 4 -19.62 -28.99 -2.29
C SER A 4 -21.05 -29.13 -2.83
N PRO A 5 -22.08 -29.29 -1.97
CA PRO A 5 -23.49 -29.27 -2.38
C PRO A 5 -23.91 -27.99 -3.12
N LEU A 6 -23.16 -26.89 -2.92
CA LEU A 6 -23.39 -25.62 -3.61
C LEU A 6 -22.79 -25.57 -5.03
N HIS A 7 -21.92 -26.51 -5.40
CA HIS A 7 -21.21 -26.47 -6.68
C HIS A 7 -22.16 -26.49 -7.89
N ALA A 8 -23.28 -27.21 -7.82
CA ALA A 8 -24.29 -27.25 -8.88
C ALA A 8 -25.08 -25.93 -9.04
N TYR A 9 -25.11 -25.08 -8.00
CA TYR A 9 -25.79 -23.78 -8.01
C TYR A 9 -24.84 -22.61 -8.29
N VAL A 10 -23.55 -22.79 -7.97
CA VAL A 10 -22.49 -21.78 -8.05
C VAL A 10 -21.65 -21.95 -9.34
N GLY A 11 -21.69 -23.13 -9.98
CA GLY A 11 -20.96 -23.42 -11.22
C GLY A 11 -21.45 -22.70 -12.48
N SER A 12 -22.38 -21.76 -12.35
CA SER A 12 -22.74 -20.86 -13.44
C SER A 12 -21.82 -19.65 -13.39
N SER A 13 -21.09 -19.46 -14.49
CA SER A 13 -20.17 -18.38 -14.89
C SER A 13 -20.18 -17.05 -14.11
N TRP A 14 -21.29 -16.62 -13.51
CA TRP A 14 -21.36 -15.37 -12.78
C TRP A 14 -20.54 -15.39 -11.48
N VAL A 15 -20.41 -16.52 -10.77
CA VAL A 15 -19.60 -16.55 -9.53
C VAL A 15 -18.11 -16.53 -9.82
N ASP A 16 -17.67 -17.21 -10.87
CA ASP A 16 -16.29 -17.08 -11.39
C ASP A 16 -16.06 -15.73 -12.09
N ALA A 17 -17.12 -15.10 -12.62
CA ALA A 17 -17.08 -13.74 -13.17
C ALA A 17 -17.31 -12.65 -12.12
N VAL A 18 -17.57 -12.99 -10.86
CA VAL A 18 -17.35 -12.08 -9.73
C VAL A 18 -15.84 -11.94 -9.65
N SER A 19 -15.35 -11.00 -10.47
CA SER A 19 -14.07 -10.37 -10.33
C SER A 19 -13.89 -10.10 -8.85
N HIS A 20 -12.95 -10.83 -8.24
CA HIS A 20 -12.40 -10.48 -6.94
C HIS A 20 -11.57 -9.21 -7.16
N GLY A 21 -12.27 -8.11 -7.44
CA GLY A 21 -11.69 -6.80 -7.61
C GLY A 21 -11.43 -6.26 -6.22
N HIS A 22 -10.31 -6.67 -5.62
CA HIS A 22 -9.76 -6.09 -4.40
C HIS A 22 -9.23 -4.68 -4.72
N ASN A 23 -10.12 -3.81 -5.18
CA ASN A 23 -9.77 -2.44 -5.49
C ASN A 23 -9.73 -1.66 -4.19
N GLY A 24 -8.55 -1.57 -3.60
CA GLY A 24 -8.30 -0.87 -2.35
C GLY A 24 -8.78 0.59 -2.38
N TYR A 25 -8.75 1.25 -3.54
CA TYR A 25 -9.29 2.61 -3.70
C TYR A 25 -10.81 2.65 -3.55
N LEU A 26 -11.52 1.69 -4.14
CA LEU A 26 -12.97 1.60 -4.06
C LEU A 26 -13.41 1.25 -2.63
N GLN A 27 -12.71 0.31 -2.00
CA GLN A 27 -12.93 -0.05 -0.60
C GLN A 27 -12.68 1.14 0.35
N LEU A 28 -11.59 1.90 0.16
CA LEU A 28 -11.33 3.12 0.93
C LEU A 28 -12.43 4.17 0.70
N THR A 29 -12.87 4.34 -0.54
CA THR A 29 -13.90 5.33 -0.88
C THR A 29 -15.24 4.99 -0.24
N VAL A 30 -15.64 3.71 -0.24
CA VAL A 30 -16.89 3.28 0.41
C VAL A 30 -16.80 3.40 1.93
N THR A 31 -15.63 3.13 2.51
CA THR A 31 -15.43 3.14 3.97
C THR A 31 -15.30 4.55 4.54
N LEU A 32 -14.53 5.43 3.89
CA LEU A 32 -14.13 6.75 4.41
C LEU A 32 -14.68 7.93 3.58
N GLY A 33 -15.35 7.65 2.47
CA GLY A 33 -15.72 8.65 1.47
C GLY A 33 -14.54 9.13 0.63
N PHE A 34 -14.84 9.96 -0.36
CA PHE A 34 -13.83 10.53 -1.26
C PHE A 34 -12.80 11.39 -0.50
N VAL A 35 -13.24 12.15 0.50
CA VAL A 35 -12.34 12.98 1.32
C VAL A 35 -11.33 12.10 2.08
N GLY A 36 -11.79 10.99 2.67
CA GLY A 36 -10.91 10.06 3.37
C GLY A 36 -9.91 9.39 2.43
N LEU A 37 -10.32 9.04 1.21
CA LEU A 37 -9.42 8.54 0.18
C LEU A 37 -8.29 9.53 -0.13
N VAL A 38 -8.64 10.80 -0.39
CA VAL A 38 -7.64 11.84 -0.72
C VAL A 38 -6.66 12.03 0.43
N LEU A 39 -7.14 12.09 1.68
CA LEU A 39 -6.27 12.21 2.84
C LEU A 39 -5.35 10.99 3.00
N ALA A 40 -5.86 9.77 2.77
CA ALA A 40 -5.05 8.56 2.82
C ALA A 40 -3.95 8.57 1.75
N MET A 41 -4.27 8.93 0.50
CA MET A 41 -3.28 9.09 -0.58
C MET A 41 -2.21 10.10 -0.21
N VAL A 42 -2.64 11.27 0.24
CA VAL A 42 -1.74 12.35 0.64
C VAL A 42 -0.83 11.90 1.78
N ALA A 43 -1.38 11.23 2.80
CA ALA A 43 -0.60 10.74 3.92
C ALA A 43 0.44 9.70 3.49
N VAL A 44 0.06 8.71 2.68
CA VAL A 44 0.93 7.61 2.25
C VAL A 44 1.99 8.07 1.24
N ILE A 45 1.72 9.08 0.42
CA ILE A 45 2.67 9.55 -0.61
C ILE A 45 3.50 10.73 -0.08
N LEU A 46 2.86 11.78 0.43
CA LEU A 46 3.58 13.03 0.78
C LEU A 46 4.41 12.89 2.05
N THR A 47 3.98 12.08 3.03
CA THR A 47 4.73 11.91 4.28
C THR A 47 6.10 11.27 4.06
N PRO A 48 6.23 10.11 3.39
CA PRO A 48 7.54 9.54 3.07
C PRO A 48 8.34 10.43 2.12
N ALA A 49 7.70 11.03 1.09
CA ALA A 49 8.40 11.93 0.17
C ALA A 49 9.06 13.11 0.90
N ALA A 50 8.33 13.75 1.83
CA ALA A 50 8.87 14.80 2.68
C ALA A 50 9.95 14.29 3.65
N ALA A 51 9.84 13.05 4.14
CA ALA A 51 10.87 12.47 5.00
C ALA A 51 12.19 12.26 4.25
N PHE A 52 12.15 11.73 3.03
CA PHE A 52 13.34 11.58 2.18
C PHE A 52 14.04 12.92 1.89
N TRP A 53 13.26 14.00 1.76
CA TRP A 53 13.81 15.33 1.53
C TRP A 53 14.51 15.93 2.75
N ARG A 54 14.08 15.56 3.96
CA ARG A 54 14.56 16.16 5.22
C ARG A 54 15.73 15.42 5.88
N ILE A 55 15.97 14.16 5.48
CA ILE A 55 17.00 13.30 6.10
C ILE A 55 18.27 13.38 5.25
N ASP A 56 19.30 14.06 5.74
CA ASP A 56 20.57 14.25 5.00
C ASP A 56 21.71 13.36 5.51
N ASP A 57 21.68 12.95 6.79
CA ASP A 57 22.76 12.16 7.42
C ASP A 57 22.59 10.64 7.28
N MET A 58 21.65 10.20 6.44
CA MET A 58 21.49 8.77 6.16
C MET A 58 22.49 8.34 5.10
N ASP A 59 23.07 7.15 5.26
CA ASP A 59 23.95 6.56 4.26
C ASP A 59 23.32 6.63 2.86
N ARG A 60 24.12 7.09 1.88
CA ARG A 60 23.61 7.40 0.53
C ARG A 60 23.06 6.17 -0.17
N LEU A 61 23.68 5.01 0.00
CA LEU A 61 23.24 3.77 -0.63
C LEU A 61 21.94 3.29 0.00
N LEU A 62 21.85 3.33 1.33
CA LEU A 62 20.61 3.00 2.05
C LEU A 62 19.47 3.96 1.67
N LYS A 63 19.74 5.26 1.53
CA LYS A 63 18.74 6.26 1.09
C LYS A 63 18.25 6.01 -0.31
N ALA A 64 19.15 5.71 -1.25
CA ALA A 64 18.78 5.35 -2.61
C ALA A 64 17.93 4.07 -2.64
N PHE A 65 18.30 3.04 -1.87
CA PHE A 65 17.56 1.79 -1.79
C PHE A 65 16.15 1.97 -1.20
N MET A 66 16.03 2.66 -0.05
CA MET A 66 14.74 2.98 0.56
C MET A 66 13.86 3.82 -0.37
N PHE A 67 14.44 4.78 -1.10
CA PHE A 67 13.71 5.58 -2.07
C PHE A 67 13.23 4.73 -3.27
N ALA A 68 14.05 3.78 -3.74
CA ALA A 68 13.64 2.85 -4.79
C ALA A 68 12.45 1.97 -4.35
N LEU A 69 12.47 1.47 -3.11
CA LEU A 69 11.34 0.73 -2.54
C LEU A 69 10.07 1.60 -2.44
N PHE A 70 10.20 2.86 -2.02
CA PHE A 70 9.08 3.81 -2.00
C PHE A 70 8.47 4.01 -3.39
N VAL A 71 9.32 4.29 -4.39
CA VAL A 71 8.89 4.50 -5.77
C VAL A 71 8.23 3.24 -6.33
N PHE A 72 8.83 2.07 -6.10
CA PHE A 72 8.25 0.78 -6.48
C PHE A 72 6.87 0.60 -5.84
N PHE A 73 6.74 0.83 -4.53
CA PHE A 73 5.48 0.71 -3.82
C PHE A 73 4.40 1.62 -4.43
N VAL A 74 4.70 2.89 -4.69
CA VAL A 74 3.74 3.83 -5.28
C VAL A 74 3.30 3.37 -6.68
N PHE A 75 4.23 3.00 -7.55
CA PHE A 75 3.88 2.58 -8.91
C PHE A 75 3.13 1.25 -8.96
N HIS A 76 3.55 0.27 -8.16
CA HIS A 76 2.88 -1.02 -8.09
C HIS A 76 1.43 -0.87 -7.60
N ASN A 77 1.19 -0.09 -6.55
CA ASN A 77 -0.17 0.15 -6.06
C ASN A 77 -1.02 0.94 -7.06
N LEU A 78 -0.41 1.84 -7.84
CA LEU A 78 -1.10 2.57 -8.91
C LEU A 78 -1.52 1.64 -10.06
N THR A 79 -0.73 0.61 -10.37
CA THR A 79 -1.02 -0.33 -11.47
C THR A 79 -1.96 -1.47 -11.08
N GLU A 80 -1.84 -2.00 -9.87
CA GLU A 80 -2.56 -3.21 -9.44
C GLU A 80 -3.83 -2.88 -8.62
N SER A 81 -3.96 -1.64 -8.12
CA SER A 81 -5.07 -1.20 -7.25
C SER A 81 -5.17 -1.89 -5.89
N ASP A 82 -4.13 -2.59 -5.46
CA ASP A 82 -4.02 -3.27 -4.14
C ASP A 82 -3.76 -2.30 -2.97
N PHE A 83 -4.17 -1.04 -3.10
CA PHE A 83 -3.80 0.02 -2.18
C PHE A 83 -4.34 -0.25 -0.77
N LEU A 84 -3.44 -0.36 0.20
CA LEU A 84 -3.72 -0.67 1.62
C LEU A 84 -4.33 -2.06 1.85
N GLU A 85 -4.13 -3.00 0.93
CA GLU A 85 -4.44 -4.38 1.22
C GLU A 85 -3.44 -4.93 2.25
N SER A 86 -3.96 -5.40 3.39
CA SER A 86 -3.14 -5.70 4.58
C SER A 86 -2.32 -6.99 4.46
N ASP A 87 -2.63 -7.87 3.52
CA ASP A 87 -1.97 -9.16 3.33
C ASP A 87 -0.82 -9.12 2.30
N GLY A 88 -0.64 -7.98 1.61
CA GLY A 88 0.43 -7.78 0.65
C GLY A 88 1.81 -7.64 1.30
N ALA A 89 2.80 -8.39 0.81
CA ALA A 89 4.20 -8.25 1.22
C ALA A 89 4.74 -6.82 0.99
N SER A 90 4.21 -6.12 -0.02
CA SER A 90 4.53 -4.72 -0.34
C SER A 90 4.18 -3.78 0.82
N TRP A 91 3.07 -4.02 1.53
CA TRP A 91 2.65 -3.23 2.68
C TRP A 91 3.61 -3.36 3.86
N VAL A 92 4.05 -4.58 4.17
CA VAL A 92 5.04 -4.83 5.23
C VAL A 92 6.37 -4.13 4.93
N VAL A 93 6.85 -4.23 3.69
CA VAL A 93 8.09 -3.56 3.25
C VAL A 93 7.95 -2.04 3.38
N PHE A 94 6.81 -1.48 2.99
CA PHE A 94 6.53 -0.05 3.16
C PHE A 94 6.54 0.40 4.63
N LEU A 95 5.92 -0.37 5.53
CA LEU A 95 5.93 -0.08 6.96
C LEU A 95 7.33 -0.14 7.57
N LEU A 96 8.14 -1.13 7.18
CA LEU A 96 9.54 -1.23 7.62
C LEU A 96 10.37 -0.04 7.15
N MET A 97 10.23 0.34 5.88
CA MET A 97 10.85 1.54 5.32
C MET A 97 10.46 2.79 6.12
N MET A 98 9.17 2.97 6.39
CA MET A 98 8.65 4.08 7.20
C MET A 98 9.21 4.09 8.62
N ALA A 99 9.33 2.92 9.26
CA ALA A 99 9.90 2.79 10.60
C ALA A 99 11.38 3.21 10.61
N ILE A 100 12.17 2.78 9.62
CA ILE A 100 13.58 3.17 9.47
C ILE A 100 13.69 4.69 9.27
N LEU A 101 12.93 5.27 8.33
CA LEU A 101 12.94 6.71 8.10
C LEU A 101 12.57 7.51 9.34
N ARG A 102 11.60 7.02 10.13
CA ARG A 102 11.20 7.65 11.39
C ARG A 102 12.30 7.56 12.45
N ASP A 103 12.99 6.44 12.59
CA ASP A 103 14.10 6.27 13.52
C ASP A 103 15.23 7.29 13.23
N TYR A 104 15.64 7.42 11.96
CA TYR A 104 16.59 8.45 11.54
C TYR A 104 16.13 9.88 11.87
N ARG A 105 14.83 10.16 11.79
CA ARG A 105 14.26 11.47 12.15
C ARG A 105 14.25 11.69 13.66
N LEU A 106 13.92 10.68 14.46
CA LEU A 106 13.83 10.80 15.93
C LEU A 106 15.20 10.96 16.58
N ARG A 107 16.24 10.28 16.07
CA ARG A 107 17.63 10.44 16.54
C ARG A 107 18.18 11.86 16.37
N ARG A 108 17.49 12.73 15.61
CA ARG A 108 17.82 14.14 15.42
C ARG A 108 17.06 15.10 16.36
N MET A 109 16.11 14.63 17.18
CA MET A 109 15.43 15.49 18.15
C MET A 109 16.30 15.56 19.43
N PRO A 110 16.70 16.78 19.87
CA PRO A 110 17.52 16.96 21.07
C PRO A 110 16.78 16.57 22.35
#